data_AF-A0AAD7EVQ9-F1
#
_entry.id   AF-A0AAD7EVQ9-F1
#
_cell.length_a   1.000
_cell.length_b   1.000
_cell.length_c   1.000
_cell.angle_alpha   90.00
_cell.angle_beta   90.00
_cell.angle_gamma   90.00
#
_symmetry.space_group_name_H-M   'P 1'
#
loop_
_entity.id
_entity.type
_entity.pdbx_description
1 polymer ?
#
loop_
_entity_poly.entity_id
_entity_poly.type
_entity_poly.pdbx_seq_one_letter_code
_entity_poly.pdbx_strand_id
1 'polypeptide(L)'
;RPMEVKDWIARARKHTPIIASAEAFGKGWWVWWLDINPVWCGEERPMSCETGEWDCLDLYSPNGFLNVLIALKWWRDAMDEASPDWDEAIADVTWVLREM
;
A
#
# COMPACT_ATOMS: atom_id res chain seq x y z
N ARG A 1 7.99 3.70 0.01
CA ARG A 1 7.29 3.40 1.29
C ARG A 1 7.08 4.67 2.10
N PRO A 2 5.87 4.94 2.64
CA PRO A 2 5.64 6.05 3.58
C PRO A 2 6.57 5.99 4.78
N MET A 3 6.97 7.14 5.30
CA MET A 3 7.96 7.22 6.39
C MET A 3 7.45 6.54 7.66
N GLU A 4 6.16 6.68 7.94
CA GLU A 4 5.47 6.10 9.09
C GLU A 4 5.58 4.57 9.09
N VAL A 5 5.42 3.94 7.92
CA VAL A 5 5.56 2.49 7.77
C VAL A 5 7.03 2.08 7.93
N LYS A 6 7.97 2.87 7.39
CA LYS A 6 9.41 2.62 7.53
C LYS A 6 9.84 2.66 9.00
N ASP A 7 9.45 3.71 9.71
CA ASP A 7 9.77 3.92 11.13
C ASP A 7 9.09 2.87 12.02
N TRP A 8 7.85 2.52 11.74
CA TRP A 8 7.13 1.47 12.47
C TRP A 8 7.85 0.11 12.37
N ILE A 9 8.30 -0.27 11.17
CA ILE A 9 9.07 -1.49 10.96
C ILE A 9 10.42 -1.42 11.69
N ALA A 10 11.13 -0.29 11.60
CA ALA A 10 12.40 -0.08 12.28
C ALA A 10 12.27 -0.17 13.82
N ARG A 11 11.12 0.21 14.38
CA ARG A 11 10.81 0.16 15.82
C ARG A 11 10.17 -1.17 16.25
N ALA A 12 10.42 -2.24 15.51
CA ALA A 12 9.89 -3.58 15.80
C ALA A 12 8.35 -3.61 15.93
N ARG A 13 7.66 -2.74 15.21
CA ARG A 13 6.19 -2.71 15.07
C ARG A 13 5.41 -2.45 16.38
N LYS A 14 6.07 -1.88 17.40
CA LYS A 14 5.49 -1.77 18.76
C LYS A 14 4.43 -0.67 18.95
N HIS A 15 4.37 0.35 18.08
CA HIS A 15 3.44 1.47 18.24
C HIS A 15 2.84 1.89 16.90
N THR A 16 1.51 1.99 16.83
CA THR A 16 0.82 2.56 15.66
C THR A 16 1.23 4.03 15.49
N PRO A 17 1.75 4.43 14.31
CA PRO A 17 2.11 5.81 14.06
C PRO A 17 0.87 6.69 13.98
N ILE A 18 1.03 7.96 14.34
CA ILE A 18 -0.01 8.99 14.19
C ILE A 18 0.12 9.53 12.76
N ILE A 19 -0.95 9.41 11.98
CA ILE A 19 -1.02 9.96 10.63
C ILE A 19 -1.52 11.40 10.72
N ALA A 20 -0.63 12.37 10.51
CA ALA A 20 -0.97 13.79 10.68
C ALA A 20 -1.85 14.36 9.54
N SER A 21 -1.76 13.77 8.35
CA SER A 21 -2.57 14.14 7.19
C SER A 21 -2.87 12.90 6.36
N ALA A 22 -4.14 12.52 6.30
CA ALA A 22 -4.58 11.42 5.45
C ALA A 22 -4.27 11.68 3.97
N GLU A 23 -4.37 12.92 3.50
CA GLU A 23 -4.08 13.29 2.11
C GLU A 23 -2.60 13.08 1.77
N ALA A 24 -1.69 13.59 2.61
CA ALA A 24 -0.26 13.44 2.40
C ALA A 24 0.17 11.96 2.50
N PHE A 25 -0.42 11.24 3.45
CA PHE A 25 -0.18 9.81 3.62
C PHE A 25 -0.66 9.01 2.41
N GLY A 26 -1.85 9.28 1.89
CA GLY A 26 -2.40 8.65 0.69
C GLY A 26 -1.52 8.81 -0.55
N LYS A 27 -1.04 10.04 -0.80
CA LYS A 27 -0.08 10.33 -1.88
C LYS A 27 1.19 9.49 -1.73
N GLY A 28 1.77 9.45 -0.53
CA GLY A 28 2.97 8.66 -0.25
C GLY A 28 2.74 7.15 -0.31
N TRP A 29 1.54 6.70 0.08
CA TRP A 29 1.12 5.31 0.02
C TRP A 29 1.06 4.83 -1.42
N TRP A 30 0.43 5.59 -2.31
CA TRP A 30 0.32 5.22 -3.72
C TRP A 30 1.65 5.22 -4.45
N VAL A 31 2.51 6.21 -4.22
CA VAL A 31 3.88 6.22 -4.78
C VAL A 31 4.61 4.94 -4.38
N TRP A 32 4.43 4.52 -3.13
CA TRP A 32 5.02 3.28 -2.66
C TRP A 32 4.35 2.04 -3.26
N TRP A 33 3.02 2.01 -3.35
CA TRP A 33 2.28 0.89 -3.88
C TRP A 33 2.67 0.62 -5.34
N LEU A 34 2.72 1.65 -6.18
CA LEU A 34 3.18 1.53 -7.57
C LEU A 34 4.66 1.08 -7.65
N ASP A 35 5.53 1.59 -6.77
CA ASP A 35 6.97 1.25 -6.74
C ASP A 35 7.26 -0.21 -6.33
N ILE A 36 6.42 -0.83 -5.50
CA ILE A 36 6.61 -2.24 -5.11
C ILE A 36 5.97 -3.22 -6.09
N ASN A 37 5.10 -2.76 -6.98
CA ASN A 37 4.45 -3.64 -7.93
C ASN A 37 5.42 -4.09 -9.02
N PRO A 38 5.17 -5.26 -9.63
CA PRO A 38 6.00 -5.78 -10.70
C PRO A 38 6.12 -4.80 -11.87
N VAL A 39 7.28 -4.79 -12.56
CA VAL A 39 7.52 -3.96 -13.76
C VAL A 39 6.57 -4.25 -14.93
N TRP A 40 5.91 -5.41 -14.91
CA TRP A 40 4.90 -5.81 -15.91
C TRP A 40 3.48 -5.33 -15.55
N CYS A 41 3.29 -4.75 -14.37
CA CYS A 41 2.12 -3.94 -14.04
C CYS A 41 2.35 -2.50 -14.50
N GLY A 42 1.30 -1.85 -15.00
CA GLY A 42 1.35 -0.45 -15.39
C GLY A 42 1.71 0.49 -14.23
N GLU A 43 2.31 1.63 -14.54
CA GLU A 43 2.65 2.69 -13.57
C GLU A 43 1.45 3.62 -13.28
N GLU A 44 0.34 3.44 -14.00
CA GLU A 44 -0.87 4.26 -13.89
C GLU A 44 -1.91 3.66 -12.95
N ARG A 45 -2.76 4.54 -12.38
CA ARG A 45 -3.87 4.15 -11.49
C ARG A 45 -5.20 4.16 -12.26
N PRO A 46 -6.10 3.20 -12.00
CA PRO A 46 -5.88 1.94 -11.28
C PRO A 46 -4.94 1.01 -12.07
N MET A 47 -4.27 0.10 -11.37
CA MET A 47 -3.22 -0.72 -12.00
C MET A 47 -3.83 -1.67 -13.04
N SER A 48 -3.26 -1.70 -14.24
CA SER A 48 -3.54 -2.71 -15.24
C SER A 48 -2.32 -3.61 -15.36
N CYS A 49 -2.47 -4.89 -15.06
CA CYS A 49 -1.43 -5.88 -15.32
C CYS A 49 -1.93 -6.93 -16.31
N GLU A 50 -1.17 -7.16 -17.39
CA GLU A 50 -1.64 -7.97 -18.51
C GLU A 50 -1.41 -9.47 -18.32
N THR A 51 -0.25 -9.89 -17.79
CA THR A 51 0.08 -11.27 -17.38
C THR A 51 1.52 -11.33 -16.87
N GLY A 52 1.75 -11.96 -15.71
CA GLY A 52 3.09 -12.19 -15.15
C GLY A 52 3.05 -12.92 -13.81
N GLU A 53 4.17 -13.48 -13.38
CA GLU A 53 4.30 -14.13 -12.06
C GLU A 53 4.49 -13.07 -10.96
N TRP A 54 3.71 -13.19 -9.88
CA TRP A 54 3.75 -12.28 -8.73
C TRP A 54 4.94 -12.52 -7.79
N ASP A 55 5.83 -13.47 -8.09
CA ASP A 55 7.00 -13.87 -7.30
C ASP A 55 7.93 -12.70 -6.93
N CYS A 56 7.90 -11.60 -7.69
CA CYS A 56 8.66 -10.40 -7.36
C CYS A 56 8.11 -9.61 -6.15
N LEU A 57 6.84 -9.80 -5.77
CA LEU A 57 6.30 -9.31 -4.51
C LEU A 57 6.78 -10.15 -3.31
N ASP A 58 7.19 -11.40 -3.55
CA ASP A 58 7.73 -12.31 -2.54
C ASP A 58 9.17 -11.91 -2.12
N LEU A 59 9.87 -11.13 -2.94
CA LEU A 59 11.23 -10.64 -2.67
C LEU A 59 11.31 -9.61 -1.52
N TYR A 60 10.19 -9.00 -1.11
CA TYR A 60 10.19 -7.88 -0.14
C TYR A 60 9.87 -8.27 1.32
N SER A 61 10.14 -9.53 1.66
CA SER A 61 9.97 -10.20 2.97
C SER A 61 8.60 -10.85 3.17
N PRO A 62 8.50 -11.89 4.02
CA PRO A 62 7.26 -12.64 4.31
C PRO A 62 6.07 -11.81 4.80
N ASN A 63 6.28 -10.51 5.08
CA ASN A 63 5.27 -9.60 5.59
C ASN A 63 5.02 -8.40 4.64
N GLY A 64 5.46 -8.46 3.38
CA GLY A 64 5.33 -7.37 2.41
C GLY A 64 3.90 -6.82 2.33
N PHE A 65 2.95 -7.69 2.00
CA PHE A 65 1.53 -7.37 1.92
C PHE A 65 0.89 -6.98 3.25
N LEU A 66 1.31 -7.58 4.36
CA LEU A 66 0.78 -7.21 5.68
C LEU A 66 1.10 -5.74 6.01
N ASN A 67 2.26 -5.23 5.59
CA ASN A 67 2.58 -3.81 5.75
C ASN A 67 1.68 -2.91 4.88
N VAL A 68 1.29 -3.37 3.68
CA VAL A 68 0.39 -2.65 2.77
C VAL A 68 -1.00 -2.53 3.39
N LEU A 69 -1.55 -3.64 3.88
CA LEU A 69 -2.86 -3.69 4.53
C LEU A 69 -2.91 -2.84 5.80
N ILE A 70 -1.86 -2.89 6.62
CA ILE A 70 -1.77 -2.09 7.84
C ILE A 70 -1.69 -0.60 7.50
N ALA A 71 -0.93 -0.22 6.47
CA ALA A 71 -0.85 1.16 6.02
C ALA A 71 -2.20 1.67 5.48
N LEU A 72 -2.95 0.85 4.72
CA LEU A 72 -4.32 1.17 4.29
C LEU A 72 -5.27 1.38 5.46
N LYS A 73 -5.14 0.56 6.51
CA LYS A 73 -5.90 0.74 7.74
C LYS A 73 -5.59 2.08 8.41
N TRP A 74 -4.31 2.43 8.56
CA TRP A 74 -3.93 3.71 9.17
C TRP A 74 -4.40 4.90 8.36
N TRP A 75 -4.36 4.79 7.04
CA TRP A 75 -4.92 5.80 6.16
C TRP A 75 -6.41 5.98 6.45
N ARG A 76 -7.18 4.88 6.48
CA ARG A 76 -8.62 4.95 6.77
C ARG A 76 -8.94 5.54 8.13
N ASP A 77 -8.20 5.14 9.15
CA ASP A 77 -8.39 5.59 10.54
C ASP A 77 -8.09 7.09 10.69
N ALA A 78 -7.27 7.67 9.80
CA ALA A 78 -6.92 9.09 9.79
C ALA A 78 -7.84 9.98 8.95
N MET A 79 -8.86 9.40 8.32
CA MET A 79 -9.81 10.11 7.45
C MET A 79 -11.12 10.39 8.19
N ASP A 80 -11.54 11.66 8.18
CA ASP A 80 -12.84 12.06 8.72
C ASP A 80 -14.02 11.62 7.82
N GLU A 81 -13.80 11.59 6.51
CA GLU A 81 -14.79 11.24 5.49
C GLU A 81 -14.24 10.17 4.54
N ALA A 82 -15.12 9.54 3.75
CA ALA A 82 -14.69 8.62 2.70
C ALA A 82 -13.91 9.37 1.61
N SER A 83 -12.86 8.73 1.06
CA SER A 83 -12.12 9.26 -0.08
C SER A 83 -12.17 8.29 -1.24
N PRO A 84 -12.52 8.74 -2.45
CA PRO A 84 -12.41 7.93 -3.67
C PRO A 84 -10.99 7.37 -3.86
N ASP A 85 -9.96 8.12 -3.48
CA ASP A 85 -8.55 7.69 -3.60
C ASP A 85 -8.23 6.48 -2.71
N TRP A 86 -8.89 6.37 -1.56
CA TRP A 86 -8.75 5.21 -0.67
C TRP A 86 -9.58 4.03 -1.18
N ASP A 87 -10.77 4.28 -1.71
CA ASP A 87 -11.62 3.24 -2.30
C ASP A 87 -10.94 2.59 -3.52
N GLU A 88 -10.31 3.40 -4.37
CA GLU A 88 -9.47 2.93 -5.48
C GLU A 88 -8.30 2.08 -4.98
N ALA A 89 -7.59 2.53 -3.93
CA ALA A 89 -6.48 1.77 -3.35
C ALA A 89 -6.92 0.40 -2.81
N ILE A 90 -8.11 0.33 -2.21
CA ILE A 90 -8.69 -0.94 -1.73
C ILE A 90 -9.09 -1.85 -2.88
N ALA A 91 -9.71 -1.30 -3.93
CA ALA A 91 -10.07 -2.08 -5.12
C ALA A 91 -8.82 -2.69 -5.77
N ASP A 92 -7.76 -1.90 -5.87
CA ASP A 92 -6.48 -2.29 -6.48
C ASP A 92 -5.78 -3.40 -5.67
N VAL A 93 -5.64 -3.22 -4.35
CA VAL A 93 -5.05 -4.25 -3.48
C VAL A 93 -5.91 -5.51 -3.43
N THR A 94 -7.24 -5.37 -3.45
CA THR A 94 -8.15 -6.52 -3.46
C THR A 94 -8.03 -7.31 -4.75
N TRP A 95 -7.84 -6.63 -5.89
CA TRP A 95 -7.62 -7.29 -7.16
C TRP A 95 -6.29 -8.06 -7.16
N VAL A 96 -5.18 -7.44 -6.74
CA VAL A 96 -3.88 -8.13 -6.64
C VAL A 96 -3.94 -9.36 -5.73
N LEU A 97 -4.60 -9.26 -4.57
CA LEU A 97 -4.75 -10.39 -3.65
C LEU A 97 -5.62 -11.54 -4.19
N ARG A 98 -6.45 -11.29 -5.22
CA ARG A 98 -7.24 -12.34 -5.89
C ARG A 98 -6.48 -13.03 -7.01
N GLU A 99 -5.56 -12.31 -7.66
CA GLU A 99 -4.78 -12.81 -8.79
C GLU A 99 -3.44 -13.44 -8.36
N MET A 100 -3.04 -13.30 -7.09
CA MET A 100 -1.96 -14.07 -6.44
C MET A 100 -2.38 -15.51 -6.16
#